data_AF-A0A2T2YFG2-F1
#
_entry.id   AF-A0A2T2YFG2-F1
#
_cell.length_a   1.000
_cell.length_b   1.000
_cell.length_c   1.000
_cell.angle_alpha   90.00
_cell.angle_beta   90.00
_cell.angle_gamma   90.00
#
_symmetry.space_group_name_H-M   'P 1'
#
loop_
_entity.id
_entity.type
_entity.pdbx_description
1 polymer ?
#
loop_
_entity_poly.entity_id
_entity_poly.type
_entity_poly.pdbx_seq_one_letter_code
_entity_poly.pdbx_strand_id
1 'polypeptide(L)'
;MATILKFLFWPVNLLFGYIIYFLSIRPLSPSSEQLIENYSHKAYIQFIAEWFSEQGFLALLFSAIVFLLFKNILKGVFKKYPFFYLFLIYLIFSLFCGLEFLFYINKIVY
;
A
#
# COMPACT_ATOMS: atom_id res chain seq x y z
N MET A 1 -20.83 -18.54 -12.97
CA MET A 1 -19.45 -18.01 -12.97
C MET A 1 -19.32 -16.67 -12.22
N ALA A 2 -20.22 -15.70 -12.42
CA ALA A 2 -20.14 -14.38 -11.77
C ALA A 2 -20.24 -14.38 -10.22
N THR A 3 -21.01 -15.31 -9.64
CA THR A 3 -21.22 -15.38 -8.17
C THR A 3 -19.98 -15.82 -7.41
N ILE A 4 -19.24 -16.81 -7.94
CA ILE A 4 -17.99 -17.31 -7.34
C ILE A 4 -16.92 -16.22 -7.36
N LEU A 5 -16.81 -15.50 -8.48
CA LEU A 5 -15.90 -14.39 -8.65
C LEU A 5 -16.19 -13.23 -7.68
N LYS A 6 -17.47 -12.95 -7.37
CA LYS A 6 -17.86 -11.96 -6.35
C LYS A 6 -17.51 -12.43 -4.93
N PHE A 7 -17.65 -13.72 -4.66
CA PHE A 7 -17.28 -14.30 -3.37
C PHE A 7 -15.75 -14.26 -3.16
N LEU A 8 -14.96 -14.53 -4.21
CA LEU A 8 -13.49 -14.46 -4.18
C LEU A 8 -12.93 -13.04 -4.09
N PHE A 9 -13.70 -12.02 -4.50
CA PHE A 9 -13.25 -10.63 -4.46
C PHE A 9 -12.87 -10.17 -3.04
N TRP A 10 -13.73 -10.44 -2.05
CA TRP A 10 -13.51 -10.04 -0.67
C TRP A 10 -12.25 -10.66 -0.02
N PRO A 11 -12.06 -11.99 -0.01
CA PRO A 11 -10.89 -12.60 0.60
C PRO A 11 -9.60 -12.22 -0.11
N VAL A 12 -9.61 -12.00 -1.43
CA VAL A 12 -8.42 -11.52 -2.16
C VAL A 12 -8.05 -10.10 -1.74
N ASN A 13 -9.01 -9.18 -1.62
CA ASN A 13 -8.73 -7.83 -1.13
C ASN A 13 -8.29 -7.83 0.34
N LEU A 14 -8.84 -8.72 1.17
CA LEU A 14 -8.43 -8.86 2.58
C LEU A 14 -6.99 -9.39 2.69
N LEU A 15 -6.66 -10.42 1.90
CA LEU A 15 -5.29 -10.95 1.81
C LEU A 15 -4.31 -9.88 1.34
N PHE A 16 -4.67 -9.11 0.31
CA PHE A 16 -3.84 -8.01 -0.17
C PHE A 16 -3.70 -6.88 0.84
N GLY A 17 -4.76 -6.59 1.60
CA GLY A 17 -4.67 -5.65 2.73
C GLY A 17 -3.65 -6.10 3.77
N TYR A 18 -3.65 -7.39 4.13
CA TYR A 18 -2.65 -7.96 5.04
C TYR A 18 -1.23 -7.89 4.47
N ILE A 19 -1.05 -8.19 3.17
CA ILE A 19 0.26 -8.12 2.52
C ILE A 19 0.77 -6.67 2.46
N ILE A 20 -0.10 -5.71 2.11
CA ILE A 20 0.26 -4.28 2.09
C ILE A 20 0.70 -3.85 3.49
N TYR A 21 -0.07 -4.19 4.53
CA TYR A 21 0.33 -3.88 5.90
C TYR A 21 1.72 -4.43 6.23
N PHE A 22 1.96 -5.71 5.94
CA PHE A 22 3.25 -6.35 6.21
C PHE A 22 4.41 -5.71 5.42
N LEU A 23 4.17 -5.33 4.16
CA LEU A 23 5.17 -4.66 3.33
C LEU A 23 5.45 -3.24 3.81
N SER A 24 4.43 -2.49 4.21
CA SER A 24 4.59 -1.12 4.74
C SER A 24 5.36 -1.06 6.06
N ILE A 25 5.33 -2.13 6.87
CA ILE A 25 6.11 -2.23 8.12
C ILE A 25 7.43 -2.97 7.95
N ARG A 26 7.66 -3.67 6.83
CA ARG A 26 8.90 -4.42 6.57
C ARG A 26 10.17 -3.58 6.73
N PRO A 27 10.19 -2.28 6.36
CA PRO A 27 11.34 -1.43 6.63
C PRO A 27 11.68 -1.25 8.12
N LEU A 28 10.85 -1.72 9.06
CA LEU A 28 11.14 -1.80 10.50
C LEU A 28 11.89 -3.07 10.92
N SER A 29 12.11 -4.03 10.01
CA SER A 29 12.83 -5.27 10.35
C SER A 29 14.29 -5.08 10.81
N PRO A 30 15.06 -4.08 10.33
CA PRO A 30 16.41 -3.81 10.82
C PRO A 30 16.41 -3.31 12.27
N SER A 31 17.56 -3.40 12.96
CA SER A 31 17.68 -2.82 14.30
C SER A 31 17.54 -1.29 14.27
N SER A 32 17.18 -0.69 15.40
CA SER A 32 17.07 0.76 15.52
C SER A 32 18.36 1.48 15.12
N GLU A 33 19.55 0.93 15.45
CA GLU A 33 20.82 1.55 15.06
C GLU A 33 21.00 1.60 13.53
N GLN A 34 20.65 0.51 12.84
CA GLN A 34 20.74 0.45 11.37
C GLN A 34 19.74 1.41 10.71
N LEU A 35 18.55 1.58 11.28
CA LEU A 35 17.57 2.54 10.76
C LEU A 35 18.06 3.97 10.93
N ILE A 36 18.65 4.31 12.08
CA ILE A 36 19.27 5.62 12.28
C ILE A 36 20.39 5.84 11.26
N GLU A 37 21.27 4.87 11.04
CA GLU A 37 22.36 4.99 10.05
C GLU A 37 21.80 5.21 8.63
N ASN A 38 20.75 4.48 8.25
CA ASN A 38 20.13 4.54 6.92
C ASN A 38 19.36 5.85 6.63
N TYR A 39 18.86 6.54 7.67
CA TYR A 39 18.01 7.72 7.49
C TYR A 39 18.59 9.01 8.05
N SER A 40 19.59 8.97 8.93
CA SER A 40 20.21 10.15 9.57
C SER A 40 20.87 11.13 8.59
N HIS A 41 21.30 10.65 7.43
CA HIS A 41 21.92 11.46 6.38
C HIS A 41 20.90 12.03 5.38
N LYS A 42 19.61 11.65 5.49
CA LYS A 42 18.56 12.10 4.60
C LYS A 42 17.88 13.35 5.16
N ALA A 43 17.51 14.27 4.28
CA ALA A 43 16.62 15.36 4.69
C ALA A 43 15.21 14.82 4.93
N TYR A 44 14.48 15.39 5.89
CA TYR A 44 13.10 14.98 6.20
C TYR A 44 12.19 14.96 4.95
N ILE A 45 12.34 15.94 4.06
CA ILE A 45 11.57 16.01 2.80
C ILE A 45 11.90 14.81 1.87
N GLN A 46 13.17 14.39 1.82
CA GLN A 46 13.58 13.23 1.02
C GLN A 46 12.98 11.95 1.59
N PHE A 47 13.01 11.78 2.92
CA PHE A 47 12.38 10.65 3.60
C PHE A 47 10.87 10.58 3.33
N ILE A 48 10.16 11.71 3.45
CA ILE A 48 8.72 11.78 3.17
C ILE A 48 8.44 11.43 1.70
N ALA A 49 9.25 11.91 0.77
CA ALA A 49 9.09 11.60 -0.66
C ALA A 49 9.30 10.11 -0.95
N GLU A 50 10.32 9.48 -0.36
CA GLU A 50 10.56 8.04 -0.47
C GLU A 50 9.39 7.24 0.11
N TRP A 51 8.91 7.61 1.30
CA TRP A 51 7.76 6.97 1.93
C TRP A 51 6.49 7.05 1.07
N PHE A 52 6.16 8.25 0.55
CA PHE A 52 5.02 8.41 -0.35
C PHE A 52 5.20 7.60 -1.65
N SER A 53 6.41 7.55 -2.18
CA SER A 53 6.72 6.77 -3.39
C SER A 53 6.50 5.28 -3.17
N GLU A 54 6.94 4.75 -2.03
CA GLU A 54 6.73 3.34 -1.66
C GLU A 54 5.24 3.02 -1.51
N GLN A 55 4.48 3.82 -0.76
CA GLN A 55 3.04 3.60 -0.60
C GLN A 55 2.28 3.75 -1.93
N GLY A 56 2.69 4.70 -2.77
CA GLY A 56 2.14 4.89 -4.11
C GLY A 56 2.42 3.69 -5.02
N PHE A 57 3.62 3.12 -4.96
CA PHE A 57 3.99 1.93 -5.72
C PHE A 57 3.19 0.69 -5.28
N LEU A 58 3.06 0.45 -3.97
CA LEU A 58 2.21 -0.62 -3.44
C LEU A 58 0.77 -0.46 -3.92
N ALA A 59 0.21 0.75 -3.79
CA ALA A 59 -1.14 1.03 -4.24
C ALA A 59 -1.34 0.77 -5.73
N LEU A 60 -0.37 1.17 -6.57
CA LEU A 60 -0.41 0.93 -8.02
C LEU A 60 -0.33 -0.57 -8.34
N LEU A 61 0.57 -1.30 -7.69
CA LEU A 61 0.79 -2.72 -7.91
C LEU A 61 -0.46 -3.54 -7.57
N PHE A 62 -0.99 -3.38 -6.35
CA PHE A 62 -2.17 -4.12 -5.91
C PHE A 62 -3.42 -3.71 -6.68
N SER A 63 -3.55 -2.43 -7.04
CA SER A 63 -4.66 -1.99 -7.87
C SER A 63 -4.63 -2.61 -9.27
N ALA A 64 -3.45 -2.72 -9.88
CA ALA A 64 -3.28 -3.40 -11.17
C ALA A 64 -3.65 -4.89 -11.10
N ILE A 65 -3.19 -5.60 -10.07
CA ILE A 65 -3.48 -7.03 -9.90
C ILE A 65 -4.97 -7.27 -9.74
N VAL A 66 -5.64 -6.56 -8.82
CA VAL A 66 -7.09 -6.73 -8.59
C VAL A 66 -7.89 -6.30 -9.81
N PHE A 67 -7.47 -5.23 -10.50
CA PHE A 67 -8.13 -4.84 -11.74
C PHE A 67 -8.06 -5.93 -12.80
N LEU A 68 -6.89 -6.55 -13.01
CA LEU A 68 -6.74 -7.64 -13.99
C LEU A 68 -7.58 -8.88 -13.62
N LEU A 69 -7.57 -9.27 -12.34
CA LEU A 69 -8.31 -10.44 -11.84
C LEU A 69 -9.83 -10.23 -11.87
N PHE A 70 -10.31 -9.01 -11.59
CA PHE A 70 -11.73 -8.73 -11.37
C PHE A 70 -12.33 -7.68 -12.32
N LYS A 71 -11.68 -7.38 -13.45
CA LYS A 71 -12.12 -6.33 -14.41
C LYS A 71 -13.60 -6.42 -14.78
N ASN A 72 -14.12 -7.64 -14.96
CA ASN A 72 -15.50 -7.87 -15.37
C ASN A 72 -16.51 -7.55 -14.25
N ILE A 73 -16.13 -7.78 -12.99
CA ILE A 73 -16.94 -7.40 -11.82
C ILE A 73 -16.86 -5.90 -11.62
N LEU A 74 -15.65 -5.34 -11.67
CA LEU A 74 -15.39 -3.93 -11.44
C LEU A 74 -16.12 -3.03 -12.44
N LYS A 75 -16.20 -3.42 -13.73
CA LYS A 75 -17.00 -2.69 -14.73
C LYS A 75 -18.50 -2.70 -14.43
N GLY A 76 -19.00 -3.71 -13.72
CA GLY A 76 -20.40 -3.78 -13.28
C GLY A 76 -20.69 -2.92 -12.05
N VAL A 77 -19.70 -2.66 -11.20
CA VAL A 77 -19.82 -1.84 -9.99
C VAL A 77 -19.49 -0.37 -10.28
N PHE A 78 -18.36 -0.11 -10.94
CA PHE A 78 -17.89 1.21 -11.32
C PHE A 78 -18.05 1.41 -12.83
N LYS A 79 -19.07 2.17 -13.21
CA LYS A 79 -19.36 2.45 -14.63
C LYS A 79 -18.30 3.32 -15.31
N LYS A 80 -17.54 4.13 -14.55
CA LYS A 80 -16.52 5.05 -15.05
C LYS A 80 -15.20 4.80 -14.31
N TYR A 81 -14.08 4.71 -15.04
CA TYR A 81 -12.71 4.55 -14.51
C TYR A 81 -12.53 3.60 -13.30
N PRO A 82 -12.95 2.31 -13.39
CA PRO A 82 -12.84 1.33 -12.29
C PRO A 82 -11.44 1.21 -11.68
N PHE A 83 -10.40 1.31 -12.52
CA PHE A 83 -9.02 1.25 -12.06
C PHE A 83 -8.64 2.44 -11.15
N PHE A 84 -9.08 3.65 -11.50
CA PHE A 84 -8.74 4.85 -10.74
C PHE A 84 -9.34 4.82 -9.32
N TYR A 85 -10.60 4.40 -9.20
CA TYR A 85 -11.23 4.22 -7.89
C TYR A 85 -10.50 3.19 -7.04
N LEU A 86 -10.14 2.07 -7.67
CA LEU A 86 -9.43 1.00 -7.00
C LEU A 86 -8.04 1.45 -6.54
N PHE A 87 -7.30 2.18 -7.40
CA PHE A 87 -6.03 2.81 -7.05
C PHE A 87 -6.18 3.77 -5.85
N LEU A 88 -7.20 4.63 -5.85
CA LEU A 88 -7.41 5.58 -4.76
C LEU A 88 -7.72 4.90 -3.42
N ILE A 89 -8.51 3.82 -3.43
CA ILE A 89 -8.77 2.99 -2.24
C ILE A 89 -7.47 2.39 -1.71
N TYR A 90 -6.69 1.77 -2.60
CA TYR A 90 -5.41 1.16 -2.24
C TYR A 90 -4.37 2.19 -1.79
N LEU A 91 -4.40 3.40 -2.35
CA LEU A 91 -3.51 4.50 -1.95
C LEU A 91 -3.81 4.95 -0.53
N ILE A 92 -5.08 5.23 -0.21
CA ILE A 92 -5.50 5.60 1.14
C ILE A 92 -5.11 4.49 2.12
N PHE A 93 -5.41 3.23 1.79
CA PHE A 93 -5.10 2.09 2.64
C PHE A 93 -3.59 1.93 2.87
N SER A 94 -2.78 1.99 1.81
CA SER A 94 -1.31 1.87 1.92
C SER A 94 -0.72 3.01 2.75
N LEU A 95 -1.22 4.24 2.58
CA LEU A 95 -0.80 5.37 3.41
C LEU A 95 -1.08 5.11 4.90
N PHE A 96 -2.27 4.61 5.24
CA PHE A 96 -2.61 4.23 6.61
C PHE A 96 -1.68 3.14 7.17
N CYS A 97 -1.36 2.11 6.38
CA CYS A 97 -0.42 1.06 6.77
C CYS A 97 1.00 1.61 6.98
N GLY A 98 1.44 2.56 6.16
CA GLY A 98 2.75 3.18 6.25
C GLY A 98 2.92 4.17 7.41
N LEU A 99 1.85 4.58 8.09
CA LEU A 99 1.94 5.55 9.20
C LEU A 99 2.76 5.03 10.37
N GLU A 100 2.68 3.73 10.68
CA GLU A 100 3.42 3.13 11.79
C GLU A 100 4.94 3.26 11.56
N PHE A 101 5.40 2.90 10.36
CA PHE A 101 6.78 3.09 9.94
C PHE A 101 7.20 4.57 9.96
N LEU A 102 6.33 5.45 9.43
CA LEU A 102 6.58 6.89 9.40
C LEU A 102 6.80 7.46 10.81
N PHE A 103 5.90 7.16 11.75
CA PHE A 103 6.02 7.63 13.13
C PHE A 103 7.24 7.05 13.84
N TYR A 104 7.57 5.80 13.57
CA TYR A 104 8.72 5.16 14.17
C TYR A 104 10.05 5.80 13.72
N ILE A 105 10.25 5.99 12.41
CA ILE A 105 11.45 6.66 11.89
C ILE A 105 11.51 8.11 12.36
N ASN A 106 10.39 8.83 12.35
CA ASN A 106 10.33 10.19 12.87
C ASN A 106 10.81 10.23 14.32
N LYS A 107 10.34 9.32 15.18
CA LYS A 107 10.74 9.27 16.60
C LYS A 107 12.24 9.00 16.83
N ILE A 108 12.89 8.19 15.99
CA ILE A 108 14.28 7.75 16.24
C ILE A 108 15.33 8.55 15.46
N VAL A 109 14.94 9.29 14.41
CA VAL A 109 15.87 10.00 13.52
C VAL A 109 15.67 11.52 13.52
N TYR A 110 14.43 12.01 13.53
CA TYR A 110 14.08 13.42 13.29
C TYR A 110 13.51 14.10 14.54
#